data_AF-A0A562XEE3-F1
#
_entry.id   AF-A0A562XEE3-F1
#
_cell.length_a   1.000
_cell.length_b   1.000
_cell.length_c   1.000
_cell.angle_alpha   90.00
_cell.angle_beta   90.00
_cell.angle_gamma   90.00
#
_symmetry.space_group_name_H-M   'P 1'
#
loop_
_entity.id
_entity.type
_entity.pdbx_description
1 polymer ?
#
loop_
_entity_poly.entity_id
_entity_poly.type
_entity_poly.pdbx_seq_one_letter_code
_entity_poly.pdbx_strand_id
1 'polypeptide(L)'
;MKNFLFLSFLVISLASSLFGADLLASLTNGKFSGNSPGVKVLSLEEAKQVKGGFLYSYVGQLNQNEMLVLVRPFNKYELNPNYDEIKNETATSLTLTKIGQEYLSAIAEIAPISYKNHKEIKNMIDYAMTQHIGYVVTRNTSINRSQQYTYFTYKVVSYDEKLRTFHNLTTSNLLNNNQIIKTLSANFKSQFESQLGGLQIKSIR
;
A
#
# COMPACT_ATOMS: atom_id res chain seq x y z
N MET A 1 50.09 -47.00 23.61
CA MET A 1 48.76 -46.57 24.13
C MET A 1 48.53 -45.09 23.79
N LYS A 2 48.08 -44.75 22.57
CA LYS A 2 47.78 -43.34 22.19
C LYS A 2 46.51 -43.14 21.37
N ASN A 3 45.78 -44.19 21.01
CA ASN A 3 44.60 -44.08 20.13
C ASN A 3 43.26 -44.29 20.86
N PHE A 4 43.27 -44.50 22.17
CA PHE A 4 42.04 -44.77 22.95
C PHE A 4 41.37 -43.50 23.51
N LEU A 5 42.09 -42.37 23.58
CA LEU A 5 41.56 -41.12 24.15
C LEU A 5 40.78 -40.26 23.12
N PHE A 6 40.93 -40.54 21.82
CA PHE A 6 40.30 -39.74 20.77
C PHE A 6 38.86 -40.20 20.45
N LEU A 7 38.54 -41.48 20.69
CA LEU A 7 37.18 -42.00 20.48
C LEU A 7 36.19 -41.53 21.57
N SER A 8 36.63 -41.38 22.83
CA SER A 8 35.75 -40.97 23.92
C SER A 8 35.24 -39.54 23.77
N PHE A 9 36.04 -38.64 23.18
CA PHE A 9 35.63 -37.25 22.92
C PHE A 9 34.61 -37.14 21.78
N LEU A 10 34.70 -38.00 20.76
CA LEU A 10 33.77 -37.99 19.62
C LEU A 10 32.39 -38.51 20.02
N VAL A 11 32.33 -39.52 20.89
CA VAL A 11 31.05 -40.08 21.42
C VAL A 11 30.34 -39.09 22.34
N ILE A 12 31.08 -38.33 23.16
CA ILE A 12 30.51 -37.27 24.02
C ILE A 12 30.04 -36.06 23.19
N SER A 13 30.76 -35.73 22.11
CA SER A 13 30.32 -34.71 21.14
C SER A 13 29.04 -35.11 20.42
N LEU A 14 28.90 -36.38 19.98
CA LEU A 14 27.72 -36.86 19.27
C LEU A 14 26.47 -36.93 20.17
N ALA A 15 26.64 -37.21 21.48
CA ALA A 15 25.55 -37.20 22.46
C ALA A 15 24.94 -35.80 22.70
N SER A 16 25.66 -34.72 22.37
CA SER A 16 25.11 -33.35 22.44
C SER A 16 24.06 -33.05 21.36
N SER A 17 23.97 -33.87 20.30
CA SER A 17 22.94 -33.72 19.25
C SER A 17 21.54 -34.14 19.71
N LEU A 18 21.44 -35.06 20.68
CA LEU A 18 20.16 -35.49 21.25
C LEU A 18 19.56 -34.40 22.15
N PHE A 19 20.41 -33.65 22.88
CA PHE A 19 19.99 -32.52 23.69
C PHE A 19 19.53 -31.33 22.86
N GLY A 20 20.07 -31.11 21.66
CA GLY A 20 19.63 -30.02 20.77
C GLY A 20 18.19 -30.20 20.28
N ALA A 21 17.81 -31.44 19.95
CA ALA A 21 16.45 -31.76 19.52
C ALA A 21 15.43 -31.59 20.66
N ASP A 22 15.74 -32.07 21.87
CA ASP A 22 14.87 -31.91 23.05
C ASP A 22 14.84 -30.47 23.57
N LEU A 23 15.95 -29.72 23.50
CA LEU A 23 15.96 -28.31 23.87
C LEU A 23 15.10 -27.50 22.90
N LEU A 24 15.22 -27.74 21.58
CA LEU A 24 14.35 -27.13 20.57
C LEU A 24 12.90 -27.53 20.76
N ALA A 25 12.60 -28.81 21.04
CA ALA A 25 11.24 -29.28 21.31
C ALA A 25 10.65 -28.67 22.59
N SER A 26 11.44 -28.51 23.65
CA SER A 26 11.00 -27.88 24.91
C SER A 26 10.81 -26.36 24.79
N LEU A 27 11.65 -25.69 24.00
CA LEU A 27 11.54 -24.24 23.73
C LEU A 27 10.39 -23.91 22.78
N THR A 28 10.03 -24.84 21.89
CA THR A 28 8.97 -24.65 20.88
C THR A 28 7.66 -25.37 21.22
N ASN A 29 7.57 -26.11 22.34
CA ASN A 29 6.46 -27.02 22.67
C ASN A 29 6.06 -27.92 21.47
N GLY A 30 7.04 -28.35 20.67
CA GLY A 30 6.80 -29.12 19.44
C GLY A 30 6.04 -28.37 18.33
N LYS A 31 5.74 -27.08 18.49
CA LYS A 31 5.19 -26.20 17.45
C LYS A 31 6.29 -25.28 16.97
N PHE A 32 6.81 -25.56 15.78
CA PHE A 32 7.25 -24.49 14.89
C PHE A 32 6.02 -23.64 14.59
N SER A 33 5.68 -22.72 15.51
CA SER A 33 4.67 -21.71 15.24
C SER A 33 5.20 -20.95 14.04
N GLY A 34 4.45 -20.93 12.93
CA GLY A 34 4.78 -20.14 11.76
C GLY A 34 4.89 -18.62 12.04
N ASN A 35 4.72 -18.21 13.30
CA ASN A 35 4.78 -16.85 13.79
C ASN A 35 5.68 -16.79 15.03
N SER A 36 6.53 -15.77 15.10
CA SER A 36 7.43 -15.53 16.23
C SER A 36 6.65 -15.37 17.55
N PRO A 37 7.20 -15.84 18.69
CA PRO A 37 6.60 -15.62 20.01
C PRO A 37 6.29 -14.13 20.23
N GLY A 38 5.07 -13.82 20.67
CA GLY A 38 4.61 -12.44 20.91
C GLY A 38 4.00 -11.73 19.69
N VAL A 39 4.02 -12.33 18.50
CA VAL A 39 3.33 -11.78 17.32
C VAL A 39 1.87 -12.22 17.34
N LYS A 40 0.95 -11.24 17.43
CA LYS A 40 -0.48 -11.50 17.31
C LYS A 40 -0.79 -11.93 15.88
N VAL A 41 -1.21 -13.18 15.73
CA VAL A 41 -1.81 -13.67 14.49
C VAL A 41 -3.24 -13.16 14.44
N LEU A 42 -3.56 -12.42 13.38
CA LEU A 42 -4.92 -11.91 13.19
C LEU A 42 -5.85 -13.08 12.81
N SER A 43 -7.02 -13.12 13.44
CA SER A 43 -8.12 -13.95 12.97
C SER A 43 -8.57 -13.49 11.57
N LEU A 44 -9.32 -14.34 10.86
CA LEU A 44 -9.84 -14.00 9.54
C LEU A 44 -10.69 -12.71 9.56
N GLU A 45 -11.45 -12.51 10.64
CA GLU A 45 -12.26 -11.30 10.83
C GLU A 45 -11.40 -10.06 11.14
N GLU A 46 -10.34 -10.22 11.93
CA GLU A 46 -9.40 -9.12 12.20
C GLU A 46 -8.58 -8.75 10.96
N ALA A 47 -8.15 -9.75 10.18
CA ALA A 47 -7.44 -9.52 8.92
C ALA A 47 -8.29 -8.77 7.90
N LYS A 48 -9.61 -9.04 7.85
CA LYS A 48 -10.57 -8.26 7.04
C LYS A 48 -10.68 -6.80 7.49
N GLN A 49 -10.43 -6.54 8.78
CA GLN A 49 -10.45 -5.19 9.35
C GLN A 49 -9.13 -4.44 9.18
N VAL A 50 -8.04 -5.13 8.82
CA VAL A 50 -6.78 -4.47 8.48
C VAL A 50 -6.96 -3.73 7.15
N LYS A 51 -7.28 -2.44 7.28
CA LYS A 51 -7.10 -1.49 6.20
C LYS A 51 -5.60 -1.24 6.11
N GLY A 52 -4.91 -1.89 5.18
CA GLY A 52 -3.49 -1.63 4.94
C GLY A 52 -3.22 -0.13 4.86
N GLY A 53 -2.13 0.33 5.47
CA GLY A 53 -1.85 1.76 5.60
C GLY A 53 -1.35 2.35 4.28
N PHE A 54 -2.12 3.26 3.68
CA PHE A 54 -1.55 4.16 2.69
C PHE A 54 -0.67 5.18 3.40
N LEU A 55 0.53 5.44 2.86
CA LEU A 55 1.31 6.57 3.34
C LEU A 55 0.72 7.85 2.75
N TYR A 56 0.09 8.66 3.59
CA TYR A 56 -0.35 10.01 3.22
C TYR A 56 0.88 10.87 2.99
N SER A 57 1.13 11.23 1.73
CA SER A 57 2.23 12.12 1.37
C SER A 57 1.84 13.58 1.48
N TYR A 58 0.54 13.90 1.36
CA TYR A 58 0.02 15.25 1.57
C TYR A 58 -1.48 15.21 1.91
N VAL A 59 -1.91 16.08 2.81
CA VAL A 59 -3.32 16.38 3.06
C VAL A 59 -3.42 17.88 3.29
N GLY A 60 -4.19 18.59 2.47
CA GLY A 60 -4.32 20.02 2.65
C GLY A 60 -5.02 20.75 1.53
N GLN A 61 -5.00 22.08 1.65
CA GLN A 61 -5.58 23.00 0.70
C GLN A 61 -4.58 23.27 -0.43
N LEU A 62 -4.97 22.96 -1.67
CA LEU A 62 -4.17 23.24 -2.86
C LEU A 62 -4.33 24.71 -3.29
N ASN A 63 -5.53 25.25 -3.16
CA ASN A 63 -5.87 26.65 -3.36
C ASN A 63 -7.18 26.99 -2.64
N GLN A 64 -7.64 28.24 -2.77
CA GLN A 64 -8.87 28.72 -2.11
C GLN A 64 -10.11 27.86 -2.34
N ASN A 65 -10.19 27.15 -3.47
CA ASN A 65 -11.34 26.34 -3.86
C ASN A 65 -11.06 24.84 -3.89
N GLU A 66 -9.84 24.38 -3.59
CA GLU A 66 -9.46 22.98 -3.77
C GLU A 66 -8.74 22.40 -2.57
N MET A 67 -9.18 21.21 -2.18
CA MET A 67 -8.52 20.38 -1.19
C MET A 67 -8.06 19.07 -1.82
N LEU A 68 -6.91 18.59 -1.38
CA LEU A 68 -6.22 17.44 -1.93
C LEU A 68 -5.73 16.53 -0.81
N VAL A 69 -5.89 15.23 -1.02
CA VAL A 69 -5.13 14.18 -0.33
C VAL A 69 -4.31 13.42 -1.37
N LEU A 70 -3.03 13.21 -1.09
CA LEU A 70 -2.12 12.38 -1.85
C LEU A 70 -1.67 11.18 -1.02
N VAL A 71 -1.56 10.03 -1.67
CA VAL A 71 -1.00 8.82 -1.11
C VAL A 71 0.07 8.24 -2.02
N ARG A 72 0.97 7.48 -1.42
CA ARG A 72 1.96 6.68 -2.13
C ARG A 72 2.23 5.37 -1.41
N PRO A 73 2.79 4.36 -2.10
CA PRO A 73 3.27 3.15 -1.46
C PRO A 73 4.48 3.48 -0.59
N PHE A 74 4.64 2.79 0.53
CA PHE A 74 5.81 2.99 1.40
C PHE A 74 7.07 2.45 0.74
N ASN A 75 6.96 1.29 0.08
CA ASN A 75 8.06 0.65 -0.63
C ASN A 75 7.54 -0.20 -1.80
N LYS A 76 8.46 -0.75 -2.60
CA LYS A 76 8.15 -1.53 -3.80
C LYS A 76 7.48 -2.88 -3.50
N TYR A 77 7.70 -3.43 -2.30
CA TYR A 77 7.11 -4.70 -1.89
C TYR A 77 5.61 -4.58 -1.61
N GLU A 78 5.10 -3.39 -1.30
CA GLU A 78 3.66 -3.14 -1.19
C GLU A 78 2.94 -3.25 -2.53
N LEU A 79 3.63 -2.94 -3.63
CA LEU A 79 3.10 -3.14 -4.98
C LEU A 79 3.36 -4.59 -5.42
N ASN A 80 4.60 -5.05 -5.26
CA ASN A 80 5.12 -6.30 -5.82
C ASN A 80 5.91 -7.09 -4.79
N PRO A 81 5.31 -8.11 -4.16
CA PRO A 81 6.00 -8.91 -3.13
C PRO A 81 7.27 -9.60 -3.65
N ASN A 82 7.27 -10.01 -4.92
CA ASN A 82 8.42 -10.65 -5.56
C ASN A 82 9.36 -9.66 -6.27
N TYR A 83 9.44 -8.42 -5.78
CA TYR A 83 10.27 -7.38 -6.39
C TYR A 83 11.76 -7.76 -6.53
N ASP A 84 12.33 -8.50 -5.57
CA ASP A 84 13.74 -8.93 -5.67
C ASP A 84 13.97 -9.92 -6.82
N GLU A 85 13.05 -10.85 -7.04
CA GLU A 85 13.10 -11.78 -8.17
C GLU A 85 12.98 -11.03 -9.50
N ILE A 86 12.14 -9.99 -9.55
CA ILE A 86 11.98 -9.11 -10.72
C ILE A 86 13.29 -8.36 -10.97
N LYS A 87 13.85 -7.74 -9.92
CA LYS A 87 15.10 -6.97 -9.99
C LYS A 87 16.28 -7.84 -10.44
N ASN A 88 16.32 -9.09 -10.01
CA ASN A 88 17.39 -10.04 -10.34
C ASN A 88 17.09 -10.86 -11.61
N GLU A 89 16.02 -10.53 -12.35
CA GLU A 89 15.64 -11.20 -13.60
C GLU A 89 15.38 -12.71 -13.46
N THR A 90 14.96 -13.14 -12.27
CA THR A 90 14.67 -14.55 -11.93
C THR A 90 13.18 -14.85 -11.76
N ALA A 91 12.33 -13.81 -11.72
CA ALA A 91 10.89 -13.99 -11.55
C ALA A 91 10.27 -14.79 -12.71
N THR A 92 9.46 -15.79 -12.41
CA THR A 92 8.72 -16.54 -13.44
C THR A 92 7.37 -15.90 -13.76
N SER A 93 6.89 -15.00 -12.89
CA SER A 93 5.64 -14.28 -13.06
C SER A 93 5.64 -12.95 -12.29
N LEU A 94 4.76 -12.03 -12.68
CA LEU A 94 4.51 -10.82 -11.92
C LEU A 94 3.47 -11.09 -10.82
N THR A 95 3.85 -10.92 -9.56
CA THR A 95 2.90 -10.95 -8.45
C THR A 95 2.62 -9.52 -8.01
N LEU A 96 1.34 -9.11 -8.08
CA LEU A 96 0.86 -7.83 -7.57
C LEU A 96 0.01 -8.07 -6.33
N THR A 97 0.18 -7.23 -5.32
CA THR A 97 -0.80 -7.15 -4.24
C THR A 97 -2.10 -6.53 -4.77
N LYS A 98 -3.20 -6.68 -4.02
CA LYS A 98 -4.45 -5.99 -4.36
C LYS A 98 -4.27 -4.47 -4.44
N ILE A 99 -3.50 -3.88 -3.52
CA ILE A 99 -3.15 -2.45 -3.57
C ILE A 99 -2.30 -2.15 -4.80
N GLY A 100 -1.34 -3.01 -5.14
CA GLY A 100 -0.51 -2.86 -6.34
C GLY A 100 -1.34 -2.83 -7.62
N GLN A 101 -2.33 -3.71 -7.76
CA GLN A 101 -3.25 -3.71 -8.90
C GLN A 101 -4.04 -2.40 -8.99
N GLU A 102 -4.60 -1.94 -7.88
CA GLU A 102 -5.36 -0.68 -7.82
C GLU A 102 -4.47 0.53 -8.13
N TYR A 103 -3.25 0.56 -7.58
CA TYR A 103 -2.28 1.64 -7.77
C TYR A 103 -1.87 1.75 -9.24
N LEU A 104 -1.46 0.62 -9.82
CA LEU A 104 -1.07 0.57 -11.24
C LEU A 104 -2.26 0.92 -12.13
N SER A 105 -3.47 0.42 -11.84
CA SER A 105 -4.67 0.75 -12.63
C SER A 105 -4.95 2.25 -12.70
N ALA A 106 -4.63 3.01 -11.64
CA ALA A 106 -4.83 4.45 -11.62
C ALA A 106 -3.82 5.19 -12.51
N ILE A 107 -2.55 4.79 -12.48
CA ILE A 107 -1.49 5.46 -13.26
C ILE A 107 -1.38 4.93 -14.70
N ALA A 108 -2.13 3.89 -15.06
CA ALA A 108 -2.18 3.31 -16.41
C ALA A 108 -2.54 4.35 -17.48
N GLU A 109 -3.30 5.37 -17.12
CA GLU A 109 -3.72 6.48 -18.01
C GLU A 109 -2.57 7.40 -18.41
N ILE A 110 -1.48 7.45 -17.62
CA ILE A 110 -0.34 8.36 -17.85
C ILE A 110 0.96 7.65 -18.23
N ALA A 111 1.06 6.34 -17.95
CA ALA A 111 2.18 5.55 -18.40
C ALA A 111 1.72 4.17 -18.87
N PRO A 112 2.12 3.74 -20.09
CA PRO A 112 1.82 2.41 -20.58
C PRO A 112 2.47 1.38 -19.66
N ILE A 113 1.63 0.58 -19.03
CA ILE A 113 2.04 -0.52 -18.18
C ILE A 113 2.45 -1.69 -19.07
N SER A 114 3.68 -2.17 -18.90
CA SER A 114 4.16 -3.37 -19.59
C SER A 114 4.50 -4.49 -18.63
N TYR A 115 4.11 -5.70 -19.05
CA TYR A 115 4.29 -6.94 -18.33
C TYR A 115 5.18 -7.95 -19.08
N LYS A 116 5.92 -7.49 -20.10
CA LYS A 116 6.57 -8.38 -21.08
C LYS A 116 7.88 -9.01 -20.59
N ASN A 117 8.69 -8.25 -19.87
CA ASN A 117 9.99 -8.71 -19.37
C ASN A 117 10.34 -8.02 -18.04
N HIS A 118 11.29 -8.60 -17.31
CA HIS A 118 11.70 -8.12 -15.98
C HIS A 118 12.13 -6.66 -15.96
N LYS A 119 12.83 -6.21 -17.00
CA LYS A 119 13.30 -4.83 -17.13
C LYS A 119 12.14 -3.85 -17.27
N GLU A 120 11.17 -4.15 -18.12
CA GLU A 120 9.97 -3.32 -18.31
C GLU A 120 9.11 -3.29 -17.06
N ILE A 121 8.93 -4.43 -16.39
CA ILE A 121 8.21 -4.52 -15.11
C ILE A 121 8.93 -3.69 -14.05
N LYS A 122 10.25 -3.81 -13.93
CA LYS A 122 11.05 -3.02 -12.98
C LYS A 122 10.88 -1.53 -13.24
N ASN A 123 10.96 -1.10 -14.50
CA ASN A 123 10.78 0.31 -14.87
C ASN A 123 9.38 0.82 -14.53
N MET A 124 8.34 0.02 -14.74
CA MET A 124 6.97 0.34 -14.34
C MET A 124 6.87 0.52 -12.82
N ILE A 125 7.44 -0.39 -12.03
CA ILE A 125 7.44 -0.30 -10.55
C ILE A 125 8.21 0.95 -10.11
N ASP A 126 9.39 1.19 -10.68
CA ASP A 126 10.19 2.38 -10.38
C ASP A 126 9.46 3.68 -10.74
N TYR A 127 8.65 3.69 -11.81
CA TYR A 127 7.79 4.82 -12.17
C TYR A 127 6.60 4.97 -11.22
N ALA A 128 5.93 3.87 -10.85
CA ALA A 128 4.81 3.90 -9.91
C ALA A 128 5.21 4.50 -8.56
N MET A 129 6.42 4.20 -8.09
CA MET A 129 6.96 4.75 -6.83
C MET A 129 7.20 6.27 -6.86
N THR A 130 7.20 6.92 -8.04
CA THR A 130 7.37 8.38 -8.15
C THR A 130 6.05 9.10 -8.34
N GLN A 131 4.97 8.36 -8.53
CA GLN A 131 3.62 8.91 -8.64
C GLN A 131 3.00 8.94 -7.26
N HIS A 132 2.33 10.03 -6.90
CA HIS A 132 1.43 10.08 -5.74
C HIS A 132 0.00 10.21 -6.24
N ILE A 133 -0.82 9.19 -5.98
CA ILE A 133 -2.22 9.20 -6.39
C ILE A 133 -3.02 10.06 -5.40
N GLY A 134 -3.95 10.86 -5.91
CA GLY A 134 -4.74 11.76 -5.10
C GLY A 134 -6.20 11.84 -5.46
N TYR A 135 -6.97 12.26 -4.46
CA TYR A 135 -8.36 12.63 -4.56
C TYR A 135 -8.50 14.11 -4.23
N VAL A 136 -9.14 14.86 -5.14
CA VAL A 136 -9.33 16.31 -5.03
C VAL A 136 -10.81 16.61 -4.93
N VAL A 137 -11.16 17.51 -4.00
CA VAL A 137 -12.48 18.13 -3.90
C VAL A 137 -12.33 19.58 -4.33
N THR A 138 -13.10 19.98 -5.34
CA THR A 138 -13.14 21.35 -5.86
C THR A 138 -14.50 21.96 -5.55
N ARG A 139 -14.49 23.13 -4.90
CA ARG A 139 -15.66 23.97 -4.73
C ARG A 139 -15.90 24.81 -5.97
N ASN A 140 -17.15 24.82 -6.43
CA ASN A 140 -17.60 25.64 -7.54
C ASN A 140 -18.78 26.50 -7.09
N THR A 141 -18.91 27.68 -7.68
CA THR A 141 -20.07 28.55 -7.54
C THR A 141 -20.69 28.79 -8.89
N SER A 142 -22.01 28.63 -8.98
CA SER A 142 -22.78 28.91 -10.19
C SER A 142 -24.01 29.74 -9.86
N ILE A 143 -24.60 30.35 -10.87
CA ILE A 143 -25.79 31.19 -10.77
C ILE A 143 -26.89 30.54 -11.61
N ASN A 144 -28.04 30.31 -10.99
CA ASN A 144 -29.26 29.88 -11.68
C ASN A 144 -30.42 30.76 -11.26
N ARG A 145 -31.14 31.36 -12.21
CA ARG A 145 -32.28 32.27 -11.97
C ARG A 145 -31.99 33.33 -10.89
N SER A 146 -30.83 33.98 -10.98
CA SER A 146 -30.34 35.00 -10.05
C SER A 146 -30.05 34.51 -8.62
N GLN A 147 -30.05 33.20 -8.38
CA GLN A 147 -29.60 32.60 -7.12
C GLN A 147 -28.23 31.96 -7.30
N GLN A 148 -27.28 32.37 -6.45
CA GLN A 148 -25.96 31.75 -6.38
C GLN A 148 -26.04 30.46 -5.56
N TYR A 149 -25.50 29.38 -6.09
CA TYR A 149 -25.39 28.11 -5.38
C TYR A 149 -23.97 27.55 -5.45
N THR A 150 -23.60 26.80 -4.42
CA THR A 150 -22.32 26.10 -4.32
C THR A 150 -22.51 24.63 -4.66
N TYR A 151 -21.60 24.06 -5.43
CA TYR A 151 -21.55 22.61 -5.67
C TYR A 151 -20.10 22.14 -5.71
N PHE A 152 -19.90 20.85 -5.48
CA PHE A 152 -18.57 20.24 -5.42
C PHE A 152 -18.35 19.29 -6.58
N THR A 153 -17.14 19.32 -7.13
CA THR A 153 -16.67 18.36 -8.11
C THR A 153 -15.48 17.59 -7.56
N TYR A 154 -15.25 16.40 -8.10
CA TYR A 154 -14.25 15.47 -7.59
C TYR A 154 -13.31 15.06 -8.72
N LYS A 155 -12.02 15.04 -8.44
CA LYS A 155 -10.99 14.66 -9.40
C LYS A 155 -10.08 13.60 -8.83
N VAL A 156 -9.56 12.75 -9.71
CA VAL A 156 -8.44 11.86 -9.44
C VAL A 156 -7.22 12.45 -10.10
N VAL A 157 -6.11 12.55 -9.37
CA VAL A 157 -4.86 13.10 -9.88
C VAL A 157 -3.69 12.18 -9.57
N SER A 158 -2.61 12.32 -10.32
CA SER A 158 -1.28 11.89 -9.89
C SER A 158 -0.38 13.10 -9.77
N TYR A 159 0.42 13.17 -8.71
CA TYR A 159 1.56 14.07 -8.63
C TYR A 159 2.84 13.30 -8.94
N ASP A 160 3.53 13.67 -10.00
CA ASP A 160 4.82 13.10 -10.36
C ASP A 160 5.94 13.81 -9.59
N GLU A 161 6.60 13.10 -8.68
CA GLU A 161 7.69 13.68 -7.87
C GLU A 161 8.91 14.10 -8.71
N LYS A 162 9.17 13.44 -9.84
CA LYS A 162 10.32 13.74 -10.71
C LYS A 162 10.05 14.98 -11.54
N LEU A 163 8.87 15.07 -12.14
CA LEU A 163 8.48 16.20 -12.99
C LEU A 163 7.94 17.38 -12.18
N ARG A 164 7.54 17.15 -10.93
CA ARG A 164 6.87 18.11 -10.04
C ARG A 164 5.57 18.64 -10.63
N THR A 165 4.85 17.79 -11.36
CA THR A 165 3.62 18.15 -12.07
C THR A 165 2.44 17.29 -11.66
N PHE A 166 1.25 17.87 -11.71
CA PHE A 166 0.01 17.14 -11.58
C PHE A 166 -0.48 16.64 -12.94
N HIS A 167 -0.94 15.39 -12.97
CA HIS A 167 -1.65 14.79 -14.08
C HIS A 167 -3.10 14.53 -13.67
N ASN A 168 -4.05 14.93 -14.50
CA ASN A 168 -5.46 14.62 -14.28
C ASN A 168 -5.74 13.20 -14.76
N LEU A 169 -6.19 12.34 -13.85
CA LEU A 169 -6.53 10.94 -14.10
C LEU A 169 -8.05 10.71 -14.03
N THR A 170 -8.85 11.77 -13.96
CA THR A 170 -10.27 11.64 -13.60
C THR A 170 -11.04 10.83 -14.65
N THR A 171 -11.45 9.63 -14.26
CA THR A 171 -12.37 8.79 -15.02
C THR A 171 -13.46 8.25 -14.09
N SER A 172 -14.64 7.96 -14.65
CA SER A 172 -15.73 7.33 -13.92
C SER A 172 -15.34 5.97 -13.34
N ASN A 173 -14.45 5.24 -14.01
CA ASN A 173 -13.93 3.97 -13.51
C ASN A 173 -13.08 4.18 -12.25
N LEU A 174 -12.12 5.11 -12.26
CA LEU A 174 -11.28 5.37 -11.10
C LEU A 174 -12.06 5.95 -9.92
N LEU A 175 -13.04 6.83 -10.16
CA LEU A 175 -13.86 7.39 -9.08
C LEU A 175 -14.74 6.33 -8.39
N ASN A 176 -15.31 5.38 -9.16
CA ASN A 176 -16.35 4.48 -8.65
C ASN A 176 -15.82 3.09 -8.27
N ASN A 177 -14.74 2.62 -8.89
CA ASN A 177 -14.28 1.25 -8.76
C ASN A 177 -12.91 1.12 -8.09
N ASN A 178 -12.03 2.12 -8.22
CA ASN A 178 -10.69 2.04 -7.64
C ASN A 178 -10.73 2.14 -6.11
N GLN A 179 -10.25 1.10 -5.41
CA GLN A 179 -10.40 1.00 -3.95
C GLN A 179 -9.59 2.04 -3.19
N ILE A 180 -8.46 2.50 -3.74
CA ILE A 180 -7.65 3.57 -3.14
C ILE A 180 -8.47 4.86 -3.15
N ILE A 181 -8.98 5.24 -4.31
CA ILE A 181 -9.78 6.47 -4.48
C ILE A 181 -11.06 6.42 -3.64
N LYS A 182 -11.74 5.28 -3.59
CA LYS A 182 -12.92 5.11 -2.73
C LYS A 182 -12.58 5.30 -1.25
N THR A 183 -11.44 4.78 -0.79
CA THR A 183 -10.99 4.95 0.59
C THR A 183 -10.69 6.42 0.89
N LEU A 184 -10.01 7.12 -0.03
CA LEU A 184 -9.74 8.55 0.10
C LEU A 184 -11.02 9.38 0.11
N SER A 185 -11.93 9.12 -0.82
CA SER A 185 -13.24 9.78 -0.89
C SER A 185 -14.04 9.56 0.41
N ALA A 186 -14.14 8.32 0.89
CA ALA A 186 -14.85 7.99 2.13
C ALA A 186 -14.28 8.71 3.36
N ASN A 187 -12.96 8.88 3.43
CA ASN A 187 -12.31 9.48 4.58
C ASN A 187 -12.28 11.02 4.54
N PHE A 188 -12.17 11.63 3.35
CA PHE A 188 -11.86 13.06 3.23
C PHE A 188 -12.97 13.90 2.60
N LYS A 189 -13.91 13.32 1.84
CA LYS A 189 -14.93 14.09 1.10
C LYS A 189 -15.69 15.07 2.00
N SER A 190 -16.34 14.59 3.05
CA SER A 190 -17.16 15.45 3.94
C SER A 190 -16.32 16.50 4.67
N GLN A 191 -15.10 16.15 5.08
CA GLN A 191 -14.19 17.09 5.71
C GLN A 191 -13.79 18.21 4.75
N PHE A 192 -13.39 17.86 3.53
CA PHE A 192 -12.96 18.82 2.52
C PHE A 192 -14.11 19.73 2.07
N GLU A 193 -15.30 19.16 1.86
CA GLU A 193 -16.50 19.94 1.57
C GLU A 193 -16.79 20.95 2.68
N SER A 194 -16.74 20.52 3.95
CA SER A 194 -16.96 21.42 5.09
C SER A 194 -15.90 22.52 5.17
N GLN A 195 -14.62 22.21 4.93
CA GLN A 195 -13.53 23.19 5.00
C GLN A 195 -13.59 24.21 3.86
N LEU A 196 -14.07 23.79 2.69
CA LEU A 196 -14.31 24.68 1.56
C LEU A 196 -15.61 25.51 1.72
N GLY A 197 -16.34 25.38 2.82
CA GLY A 197 -17.57 26.14 3.08
C GLY A 197 -18.84 25.48 2.55
N GLY A 198 -18.86 24.15 2.45
CA GLY A 198 -20.07 23.33 2.29
C GLY A 198 -20.87 23.24 3.60
N LEU A 199 -22.17 22.93 3.49
CA LEU A 199 -23.11 22.80 4.61
C LEU A 199 -22.54 21.95 5.76
N GLN A 200 -22.44 22.54 6.95
CA GLN A 200 -22.15 21.80 8.18
C GLN A 200 -23.43 21.09 8.64
N ILE A 201 -23.50 19.77 8.47
CA ILE A 201 -24.50 18.96 9.17
C ILE A 201 -24.00 18.80 10.61
N LYS A 202 -24.42 19.69 11.51
CA LYS A 202 -24.33 19.43 12.94
C LYS A 202 -25.18 18.19 13.23
N SER A 203 -24.53 17.08 13.55
CA SER A 203 -25.20 15.94 14.18
C SER A 203 -25.72 16.44 15.53
N ILE A 204 -27.05 16.57 15.64
CA ILE A 204 -27.70 16.68 16.94
C ILE A 204 -27.57 15.27 17.54
N ARG A 205 -26.66 15.13 18.52
CA ARG A 205 -26.64 14.00 19.45
C ARG A 205 -27.30 14.44 20.74
#